data_AF-A0A350X2X5-F1
#
_entry.id   AF-A0A350X2X5-F1
#
_cell.length_a   1.000
_cell.length_b   1.000
_cell.length_c   1.000
_cell.angle_alpha   90.00
_cell.angle_beta   90.00
_cell.angle_gamma   90.00
#
_symmetry.space_group_name_H-M   'P 1'
#
loop_
_entity.id
_entity.type
_entity.pdbx_description
1 polymer ?
#
loop_
_entity_poly.entity_id
_entity_poly.type
_entity_poly.pdbx_seq_one_letter_code
_entity_poly.pdbx_strand_id
1 'polypeptide(L)'
;MKKLLSLMFVAGLAVSGLVACGNDSSDNTDTENPSTDGGDTESTEKVEIKLWLDDDDWAAAMEPAIEAALPNIDIVYEKVGAVDARAKLELDGPAGLGGDIFIQPHDGMSASIEAQILLPLGADLGAQMEERILSGSVATVKSGDAYYGMPLTTESVAL
;
A
#
# COMPACT_ATOMS: atom_id res chain seq x y z
N MET A 1 -34.23 -45.90 1.74
CA MET A 1 -33.88 -46.48 0.41
C MET A 1 -34.02 -45.38 -0.64
N LYS A 2 -33.08 -45.28 -1.59
CA LYS A 2 -32.80 -44.16 -2.53
C LYS A 2 -31.72 -43.16 -2.08
N LYS A 3 -30.54 -43.64 -1.69
CA LYS A 3 -29.29 -42.86 -1.64
C LYS A 3 -28.07 -43.75 -1.87
N LEU A 4 -28.03 -44.51 -2.96
CA LEU A 4 -26.84 -45.31 -3.32
C LEU A 4 -26.84 -45.56 -4.82
N LEU A 5 -26.42 -44.58 -5.62
CA LEU A 5 -25.95 -44.84 -6.99
C LEU A 5 -25.13 -43.65 -7.51
N SER A 6 -23.87 -43.51 -7.07
CA SER A 6 -22.82 -42.88 -7.86
C SER A 6 -21.47 -43.09 -7.18
N LEU A 7 -20.97 -44.32 -7.25
CA LEU A 7 -19.62 -44.69 -6.84
C LEU A 7 -19.05 -45.60 -7.93
N MET A 8 -18.50 -45.00 -9.00
CA MET A 8 -17.50 -45.62 -9.87
C MET A 8 -17.00 -44.58 -10.88
N PHE A 9 -15.88 -43.93 -10.57
CA PHE A 9 -14.85 -43.61 -11.57
C PHE A 9 -13.53 -43.35 -10.84
N VAL A 10 -12.88 -44.43 -10.42
CA VAL A 10 -11.43 -44.44 -10.17
C VAL A 10 -10.79 -44.76 -11.51
N ALA A 11 -9.87 -43.93 -11.98
CA ALA A 11 -8.54 -44.37 -12.42
C ALA A 11 -7.81 -43.25 -13.17
N GLY A 12 -6.63 -42.90 -12.63
CA GLY A 12 -5.50 -42.51 -13.45
C GLY A 12 -5.27 -41.02 -13.59
N LEU A 13 -4.45 -40.45 -12.70
CA LEU A 13 -3.26 -39.75 -13.17
C LEU A 13 -2.18 -39.80 -12.09
N ALA A 14 -1.18 -40.64 -12.37
CA ALA A 14 0.00 -40.83 -11.56
C ALA A 14 1.02 -39.73 -11.84
N VAL A 15 1.59 -39.21 -10.75
CA VAL A 15 3.00 -38.87 -10.53
C VAL A 15 3.81 -38.36 -11.74
N SER A 16 4.04 -37.05 -11.74
CA SER A 16 5.19 -36.37 -12.34
C SER A 16 5.56 -35.30 -11.31
N GLY A 17 6.75 -35.17 -10.74
CA GLY A 17 8.10 -35.66 -11.04
C GLY A 17 8.98 -34.57 -10.44
N LEU A 18 9.48 -34.78 -9.22
CA LEU A 18 10.38 -33.83 -8.54
C LEU A 18 11.73 -33.88 -9.26
N VAL A 19 12.06 -32.83 -10.02
CA VAL A 19 13.43 -32.58 -10.48
C VAL A 19 14.15 -31.85 -9.35
N ALA A 20 14.98 -32.62 -8.64
CA ALA A 20 16.03 -32.11 -7.78
C ALA A 20 17.23 -31.73 -8.66
N CYS A 21 17.53 -30.44 -8.78
CA CYS A 21 18.86 -29.99 -9.18
C CYS A 21 19.73 -29.98 -7.93
N GLY A 22 20.35 -31.12 -7.65
CA GLY A 22 21.54 -31.20 -6.80
C GLY A 22 22.76 -31.22 -7.69
N ASN A 23 23.56 -30.15 -7.68
CA ASN A 23 24.96 -30.22 -8.08
C ASN A 23 25.80 -29.68 -6.93
N ASP A 24 26.31 -30.61 -6.14
CA ASP A 24 27.36 -30.35 -5.17
C ASP A 24 28.70 -30.33 -5.93
N SER A 25 29.33 -29.17 -5.97
CA SER A 25 30.77 -29.05 -6.21
C SER A 25 31.25 -27.90 -5.36
N SER A 26 31.85 -28.31 -4.26
CA SER A 26 32.64 -27.55 -3.31
C SER A 26 33.57 -26.54 -3.99
N ASP A 27 33.38 -25.26 -3.67
CA ASP A 27 34.49 -24.44 -3.24
C ASP A 27 34.02 -23.44 -2.18
N ASN A 28 34.88 -23.26 -1.18
CA ASN A 28 34.65 -22.51 0.04
C ASN A 28 35.36 -21.17 -0.10
N THR A 29 34.61 -20.07 -0.21
CA THR A 29 35.14 -18.73 0.11
C THR A 29 34.01 -17.77 0.43
N ASP A 30 34.02 -17.34 1.68
CA ASP A 30 33.71 -16.02 2.20
C ASP A 30 32.39 -15.34 1.83
N THR A 31 31.56 -15.25 2.86
CA THR A 31 30.75 -14.10 3.23
C THR A 31 31.31 -12.77 2.72
N GLU A 32 30.70 -12.21 1.68
CA GLU A 32 30.65 -10.77 1.47
C GLU A 32 29.19 -10.31 1.45
N ASN A 33 28.85 -9.70 2.58
CA ASN A 33 27.82 -8.70 2.74
C ASN A 33 28.07 -7.52 1.78
N PRO A 34 27.13 -7.12 0.90
CA PRO A 34 27.06 -5.73 0.49
C PRO A 34 26.35 -5.02 1.64
N SER A 35 27.06 -4.73 2.73
CA SER A 35 27.67 -3.42 2.95
C SER A 35 26.85 -2.33 2.27
N THR A 36 26.05 -1.67 3.12
CA THR A 36 25.64 -0.27 2.99
C THR A 36 26.71 0.52 2.27
N ASP A 37 26.49 0.75 0.97
CA ASP A 37 27.14 1.83 0.28
C ASP A 37 26.24 3.04 0.45
N GLY A 38 26.61 3.86 1.44
CA GLY A 38 26.14 5.23 1.58
C GLY A 38 26.70 6.05 0.44
N GLY A 39 26.20 5.79 -0.77
CA GLY A 39 26.31 6.67 -1.91
C GLY A 39 25.09 7.56 -1.93
N ASP A 40 25.24 8.79 -1.41
CA ASP A 40 24.37 9.91 -1.76
C ASP A 40 24.58 10.21 -3.26
N THR A 41 24.05 9.32 -4.09
CA THR A 41 23.75 9.64 -5.47
C THR A 41 22.37 10.26 -5.39
N GLU A 42 22.30 11.59 -5.28
CA GLU A 42 21.08 12.30 -5.60
C GLU A 42 20.65 11.81 -6.99
N SER A 43 19.64 10.94 -7.01
CA SER A 43 18.99 10.55 -8.24
C SER A 43 18.45 11.84 -8.84
N THR A 44 19.04 12.28 -9.94
CA THR A 44 18.56 13.45 -10.68
C THR A 44 17.23 13.17 -11.38
N GLU A 45 16.77 11.91 -11.37
CA GLU A 45 15.45 11.56 -11.87
C GLU A 45 14.39 11.98 -10.84
N LYS A 46 13.57 12.95 -11.26
CA LYS A 46 12.34 13.31 -10.55
C LYS A 46 11.41 12.10 -10.50
N VAL A 47 10.84 11.84 -9.32
CA VAL A 47 9.79 10.86 -9.11
C VAL A 47 8.46 11.60 -9.07
N GLU A 48 7.57 11.25 -9.99
CA GLU A 48 6.20 11.77 -10.02
C GLU A 48 5.35 11.04 -8.97
N ILE A 49 4.59 11.81 -8.18
CA ILE A 49 3.62 11.29 -7.21
C ILE A 49 2.25 11.88 -7.54
N LYS A 50 1.30 11.02 -7.91
CA LYS A 50 -0.08 11.41 -8.18
C LYS A 50 -0.84 11.61 -6.87
N LEU A 51 -1.30 12.83 -6.65
CA LEU A 51 -2.02 13.24 -5.46
C LEU A 51 -3.49 13.48 -5.79
N TRP A 52 -4.38 12.64 -5.23
CA TRP A 52 -5.82 12.77 -5.35
C TRP A 52 -6.39 13.49 -4.12
N LEU A 53 -6.90 14.70 -4.33
CA LEU A 53 -7.52 15.54 -3.29
C LEU A 53 -8.83 16.15 -3.79
N ASP A 54 -9.71 16.53 -2.87
CA ASP A 54 -10.99 17.16 -3.19
C ASP A 54 -11.00 18.69 -3.03
N ASP A 55 -9.89 19.24 -2.54
CA ASP A 55 -9.72 20.67 -2.23
C ASP A 55 -8.55 21.27 -3.04
N ASP A 56 -8.87 22.26 -3.88
CA ASP A 56 -7.89 22.92 -4.76
C ASP A 56 -6.93 23.84 -3.99
N ASP A 57 -7.39 24.44 -2.88
CA ASP A 57 -6.57 25.35 -2.08
C ASP A 57 -5.52 24.55 -1.29
N TRP A 58 -5.89 23.35 -0.81
CA TRP A 58 -4.94 22.42 -0.21
C TRP A 58 -3.91 21.92 -1.21
N ALA A 59 -4.33 21.54 -2.41
CA ALA A 59 -3.40 21.13 -3.47
C ALA A 59 -2.41 22.25 -3.80
N ALA A 60 -2.91 23.48 -4.02
CA ALA A 60 -2.09 24.65 -4.34
C ALA A 60 -1.10 25.03 -3.22
N ALA A 61 -1.39 24.67 -1.96
CA ALA A 61 -0.48 24.87 -0.84
C ALA A 61 0.52 23.71 -0.65
N MET A 62 0.06 22.46 -0.83
CA MET A 62 0.85 21.24 -0.57
C MET A 62 1.89 20.99 -1.65
N GLU A 63 1.52 21.10 -2.93
CA GLU A 63 2.41 20.85 -4.07
C GLU A 63 3.74 21.62 -3.95
N PRO A 64 3.76 22.97 -3.89
CA PRO A 64 5.03 23.69 -3.78
C PRO A 64 5.77 23.46 -2.45
N ALA A 65 5.04 23.17 -1.36
CA ALA A 65 5.66 22.91 -0.07
C ALA A 65 6.38 21.54 -0.04
N ILE A 66 5.78 20.52 -0.65
CA ILE A 66 6.37 19.18 -0.76
C ILE A 66 7.56 19.21 -1.70
N GLU A 67 7.43 19.82 -2.89
CA GLU A 67 8.53 19.89 -3.85
C GLU A 67 9.71 20.71 -3.33
N ALA A 68 9.45 21.77 -2.55
CA ALA A 68 10.52 22.53 -1.89
C ALA A 68 11.23 21.71 -0.79
N ALA A 69 10.50 20.85 -0.08
CA ALA A 69 11.05 19.99 0.97
C ALA A 69 11.74 18.74 0.41
N LEU A 70 11.27 18.24 -0.74
CA LEU A 70 11.72 17.04 -1.42
C LEU A 70 11.96 17.35 -2.92
N PRO A 71 13.12 17.95 -3.27
CA PRO A 71 13.38 18.44 -4.64
C PRO A 71 13.37 17.37 -5.73
N ASN A 72 13.46 16.10 -5.35
CA ASN A 72 13.40 14.94 -6.24
C ASN A 72 11.96 14.43 -6.46
N ILE A 73 10.94 15.06 -5.86
CA ILE A 73 9.53 14.72 -6.03
C ILE A 73 8.85 15.78 -6.91
N ASP A 74 7.97 15.33 -7.80
CA ASP A 74 7.05 16.15 -8.60
C ASP A 74 5.63 15.75 -8.22
N ILE A 75 4.80 16.67 -7.73
CA ILE A 75 3.42 16.34 -7.35
C ILE A 75 2.51 16.57 -8.56
N VAL A 76 1.76 15.53 -8.94
CA VAL A 76 0.72 15.64 -9.97
C VAL A 76 -0.64 15.55 -9.31
N TYR A 77 -1.25 16.72 -9.11
CA TYR A 77 -2.58 16.83 -8.54
C TYR A 77 -3.68 16.43 -9.54
N GLU A 78 -4.63 15.62 -9.08
CA GLU A 78 -5.92 15.37 -9.75
C GLU A 78 -7.05 15.59 -8.74
N LYS A 79 -8.03 16.41 -9.13
CA LYS A 79 -9.21 16.62 -8.29
C LYS A 79 -10.10 15.39 -8.27
N VAL A 80 -10.15 14.70 -7.13
CA VAL A 80 -10.99 13.53 -6.91
C VAL A 80 -11.69 13.67 -5.57
N GLY A 81 -13.02 13.59 -5.57
CA GLY A 81 -13.80 13.63 -4.32
C GLY A 81 -13.37 12.53 -3.35
N ALA A 82 -13.15 12.86 -2.07
CA ALA A 82 -12.69 11.87 -1.09
C ALA A 82 -13.61 10.65 -1.00
N VAL A 83 -14.93 10.85 -1.15
CA VAL A 83 -15.94 9.78 -1.15
C VAL A 83 -15.87 8.87 -2.38
N ASP A 84 -15.35 9.36 -3.50
CA ASP A 84 -15.26 8.65 -4.78
C ASP A 84 -13.89 7.98 -4.98
N ALA A 85 -12.85 8.45 -4.25
CA ALA A 85 -11.47 8.05 -4.43
C ALA A 85 -11.25 6.53 -4.34
N ARG A 86 -11.91 5.87 -3.38
CA ARG A 86 -11.86 4.39 -3.24
C ARG A 86 -12.35 3.68 -4.50
N ALA A 87 -13.56 4.00 -4.96
CA ALA A 87 -14.17 3.32 -6.10
C ALA A 87 -13.38 3.59 -7.39
N LYS A 88 -12.85 4.81 -7.54
CA LYS A 88 -11.98 5.16 -8.65
C LYS A 88 -10.65 4.39 -8.58
N LEU A 89 -10.04 4.25 -7.39
CA LEU A 89 -8.80 3.48 -7.23
C LEU A 89 -9.00 1.98 -7.51
N GLU A 90 -10.13 1.40 -7.10
CA GLU A 90 -10.50 0.02 -7.43
C GLU A 90 -10.59 -0.21 -8.95
N LEU A 91 -11.02 0.80 -9.72
CA LEU A 91 -11.14 0.75 -11.18
C LEU A 91 -9.81 1.04 -11.89
N ASP A 92 -9.12 2.11 -11.50
CA ASP A 92 -7.99 2.70 -12.20
C ASP A 92 -6.63 2.13 -11.71
N GLY A 93 -6.58 1.67 -10.46
CA GLY A 93 -5.38 1.13 -9.81
C GLY A 93 -4.74 -0.03 -10.61
N PRO A 94 -5.50 -1.06 -11.02
CA PRO A 94 -4.96 -2.17 -11.82
C PRO A 94 -4.36 -1.74 -13.18
N ALA A 95 -4.78 -0.59 -13.70
CA ALA A 95 -4.27 -0.02 -14.95
C ALA A 95 -3.07 0.92 -14.74
N GLY A 96 -2.62 1.14 -13.50
CA GLY A 96 -1.57 2.11 -13.17
C GLY A 96 -2.01 3.58 -13.27
N LEU A 97 -3.33 3.81 -13.29
CA LEU A 97 -3.93 5.15 -13.39
C LEU A 97 -4.40 5.68 -12.04
N GLY A 98 -4.32 4.87 -10.98
CA GLY A 98 -4.64 5.26 -9.62
C GLY A 98 -3.72 6.37 -9.08
N GLY A 99 -4.23 7.12 -8.10
CA GLY A 99 -3.41 8.03 -7.30
C GLY A 99 -2.47 7.24 -6.39
N ASP A 100 -1.25 7.76 -6.21
CA ASP A 100 -0.27 7.20 -5.27
C ASP A 100 -0.64 7.57 -3.83
N ILE A 101 -1.15 8.78 -3.64
CA ILE A 101 -1.68 9.28 -2.37
C ILE A 101 -3.08 9.82 -2.63
N PHE A 102 -4.04 9.40 -1.81
CA PHE A 102 -5.41 9.87 -1.90
C PHE A 102 -6.02 10.03 -0.51
N ILE A 103 -7.06 10.86 -0.43
CA ILE A 103 -7.88 10.99 0.77
C ILE A 103 -9.15 10.17 0.65
N GLN A 104 -9.59 9.58 1.75
CA GLN A 104 -10.88 8.91 1.85
C GLN A 104 -11.49 9.08 3.25
N PRO A 105 -12.81 9.00 3.38
CA PRO A 105 -13.49 8.93 4.67
C PRO A 105 -13.06 7.74 5.53
N HIS A 106 -13.02 7.95 6.84
CA HIS A 106 -12.59 6.94 7.82
C HIS A 106 -13.51 5.71 7.89
N ASP A 107 -14.79 5.85 7.58
CA ASP A 107 -15.79 4.78 7.56
C ASP A 107 -15.64 3.84 6.35
N GLY A 108 -14.82 4.22 5.36
CA GLY A 108 -14.42 3.38 4.23
C GLY A 108 -13.16 2.53 4.45
N MET A 109 -12.41 2.73 5.55
CA MET A 109 -11.09 2.12 5.75
C MET A 109 -11.10 0.59 5.69
N SER A 110 -12.03 -0.07 6.39
CA SER A 110 -12.10 -1.54 6.40
C SER A 110 -12.31 -2.11 5.00
N ALA A 111 -13.18 -1.50 4.19
CA ALA A 111 -13.43 -1.93 2.81
C ALA A 111 -12.18 -1.76 1.94
N SER A 112 -11.47 -0.64 2.06
CA SER A 112 -10.22 -0.41 1.31
C SER A 112 -9.10 -1.39 1.71
N ILE A 113 -9.01 -1.76 2.99
CA ILE A 113 -8.07 -2.77 3.47
C ILE A 113 -8.43 -4.15 2.89
N GLU A 114 -9.70 -4.55 2.93
CA GLU A 114 -10.18 -5.81 2.37
C GLU A 114 -10.00 -5.89 0.85
N ALA A 115 -10.19 -4.77 0.14
CA ALA A 115 -9.94 -4.65 -1.29
C ALA A 115 -8.44 -4.65 -1.65
N GLN A 116 -7.54 -4.62 -0.66
CA GLN A 116 -6.08 -4.61 -0.84
C GLN A 116 -5.57 -3.42 -1.68
N ILE A 117 -6.27 -2.28 -1.62
CA ILE A 117 -5.90 -1.06 -2.35
C ILE A 117 -5.07 -0.08 -1.48
N LEU A 118 -4.75 -0.47 -0.25
CA LEU A 118 -3.95 0.32 0.68
C LEU A 118 -2.65 -0.40 1.03
N LEU A 119 -1.54 0.31 0.91
CA LEU A 119 -0.24 -0.18 1.35
C LEU A 119 -0.14 -0.09 2.88
N PRO A 120 0.23 -1.17 3.59
CA PRO A 120 0.55 -1.09 5.01
C PRO A 120 1.72 -0.13 5.24
N LEU A 121 1.53 0.83 6.13
CA LEU A 121 2.54 1.77 6.57
C LEU A 121 3.50 1.08 7.55
N GLY A 122 4.77 1.51 7.53
CA GLY A 122 5.81 0.97 8.39
C GLY A 122 5.57 1.23 9.89
N ALA A 123 6.09 0.35 10.74
CA ALA A 123 5.92 0.41 12.19
C ALA A 123 6.40 1.74 12.81
N ASP A 124 7.46 2.34 12.26
CA ASP A 124 7.98 3.63 12.73
C ASP A 124 6.99 4.77 12.52
N LEU A 125 6.27 4.78 11.39
CA LEU A 125 5.22 5.76 11.14
C LEU A 125 4.00 5.50 12.04
N GLY A 126 3.67 4.22 12.26
CA GLY A 126 2.67 3.80 13.25
C GLY A 126 2.96 4.35 14.64
N ALA A 127 4.19 4.18 15.14
CA ALA A 127 4.62 4.68 16.44
C ALA A 127 4.53 6.21 16.55
N GLN A 128 4.95 6.92 15.50
CA GLN A 128 4.82 8.39 15.45
C GLN A 128 3.36 8.85 15.47
N MET A 129 2.45 8.13 14.82
CA MET A 129 1.03 8.44 14.87
C MET A 129 0.46 8.23 16.27
N GLU A 130 0.77 7.13 16.94
CA GLU A 130 0.32 6.85 18.31
C GLU A 130 0.81 7.91 19.33
N GLU A 131 1.99 8.51 19.09
CA GLU A 131 2.53 9.57 19.95
C GLU A 131 1.86 10.93 19.69
N ARG A 132 1.53 11.25 18.43
CA ARG A 132 1.21 12.63 18.00
C ARG A 132 -0.25 12.86 17.67
N ILE A 133 -1.01 11.80 17.39
CA ILE A 133 -2.40 11.87 16.93
C ILE A 133 -3.31 11.28 18.01
N LEU A 134 -4.54 11.81 18.11
CA LEU A 134 -5.55 11.27 19.03
C LEU A 134 -5.75 9.77 18.78
N SER A 135 -5.72 8.98 19.86
CA SER A 135 -5.81 7.52 19.77
C SER A 135 -7.08 7.03 19.06
N GLY A 136 -8.21 7.74 19.23
CA GLY A 136 -9.45 7.45 18.52
C GLY A 136 -9.32 7.62 17.00
N SER A 137 -8.54 8.60 16.55
CA SER A 137 -8.27 8.84 15.12
C SER A 137 -7.25 7.84 14.57
N VAL A 138 -6.21 7.48 15.34
CA VAL A 138 -5.25 6.44 14.94
C VAL A 138 -5.94 5.08 14.78
N ALA A 139 -6.91 4.78 15.66
CA ALA A 139 -7.66 3.53 15.59
C ALA A 139 -8.46 3.36 14.29
N THR A 140 -8.82 4.44 13.59
CA THR A 140 -9.61 4.33 12.34
C THR A 140 -8.79 3.83 11.16
N VAL A 141 -7.46 4.01 11.19
CA VAL A 141 -6.53 3.60 10.13
C VAL A 141 -5.78 2.31 10.45
N LYS A 142 -6.08 1.68 11.58
CA LYS A 142 -5.36 0.51 12.10
C LYS A 142 -6.18 -0.77 11.91
N SER A 143 -5.54 -1.84 11.46
CA SER A 143 -6.12 -3.20 11.42
C SER A 143 -5.08 -4.22 11.88
N GLY A 144 -5.39 -4.91 12.99
CA GLY A 144 -4.39 -5.69 13.72
C GLY A 144 -3.25 -4.81 14.22
N ASP A 145 -2.01 -5.19 13.89
CA ASP A 145 -0.80 -4.44 14.23
C ASP A 145 -0.32 -3.51 13.09
N ALA A 146 -1.04 -3.48 11.96
CA ALA A 146 -0.68 -2.68 10.79
C ALA A 146 -1.52 -1.39 10.68
N TYR A 147 -0.90 -0.36 10.12
CA TYR A 147 -1.51 0.95 9.85
C TYR A 147 -1.65 1.12 8.34
N TYR A 148 -2.73 1.72 7.86
CA TYR A 148 -3.07 1.79 6.43
C TYR A 148 -3.34 3.20 5.91
N GLY A 149 -3.11 4.21 6.75
CA GLY A 149 -3.33 5.61 6.40
C GLY A 149 -2.84 6.55 7.50
N MET A 150 -2.83 7.84 7.21
CA MET A 150 -2.54 8.90 8.17
C MET A 150 -3.81 9.70 8.44
N PRO A 151 -4.32 9.74 9.68
CA PRO A 151 -5.46 10.58 10.02
C PRO A 151 -5.12 12.06 9.79
N LEU A 152 -5.89 12.72 8.93
CA LEU A 152 -5.64 14.10 8.53
C LEU A 152 -6.53 15.10 9.27
N THR A 153 -7.82 14.78 9.36
CA THR A 153 -8.82 15.58 10.07
C THR A 153 -9.56 14.71 11.09
N THR A 154 -10.10 15.35 12.13
CA THR A 154 -11.02 14.71 13.07
C THR A 154 -12.21 15.62 13.21
N GLU A 155 -13.35 15.13 12.76
CA GLU A 155 -14.59 15.87 12.75
C GLU A 155 -15.47 15.37 13.88
N SER A 156 -16.06 16.29 14.63
CA SER A 156 -17.08 16.00 15.63
C SER A 156 -18.33 16.77 15.27
N VAL A 157 -19.48 16.12 15.38
CA VAL A 157 -20.77 16.82 15.27
C VAL A 157 -20.88 17.78 16.46
N ALA A 158 -21.19 19.04 16.18
CA ALA A 158 -21.62 20.03 17.15
C ALA A 158 -23.06 20.46 16.82
N LEU A 159 -23.84 20.83 17.84
CA LEU A 159 -25.23 21.31 17.71
C LEU A 159 -25.30 22.82 17.84
#